data_AF-A0A5C4LZH4-F1
#
_entry.id   AF-A0A5C4LZH4-F1
#
_cell.length_a   1.000
_cell.length_b   1.000
_cell.length_c   1.000
_cell.angle_alpha   90.00
_cell.angle_beta   90.00
_cell.angle_gamma   90.00
#
_symmetry.space_group_name_H-M   'P 1'
#
loop_
_entity.id
_entity.type
_entity.pdbx_description
1 polymer ?
#
loop_
_entity_poly.entity_id
_entity_poly.type
_entity_poly.pdbx_seq_one_letter_code
_entity_poly.pdbx_strand_id
1 'polypeptide(L)'
;MRIKTANSFPVFQGSGVGDHYVEVMATNRGRAATTVESWGIELPATNETAIPATQAPWSTSLPHRLEPHSNATFYVLADEVRSIVAQKRTTFRDLRPFVRLSTGQKVYGRGVPLS
;
A
#
# COMPACT_ATOMS: atom_id res chain seq x y z
N MET A 1 -13.51 1.86 6.02
CA MET A 1 -12.25 1.26 5.55
C MET A 1 -11.11 1.68 6.48
N ARG A 2 -10.12 0.80 6.73
CA ARG A 2 -8.90 1.15 7.48
C ARG A 2 -7.68 0.68 6.69
N ILE A 3 -6.66 1.53 6.60
CA ILE A 3 -5.38 1.20 5.97
C ILE A 3 -4.32 1.01 7.05
N LYS A 4 -3.50 -0.04 6.92
CA LYS A 4 -2.31 -0.30 7.72
C LYS A 4 -1.14 -0.60 6.79
N THR A 5 0.07 -0.38 7.29
CA THR A 5 1.30 -0.74 6.61
C THR A 5 2.21 -1.58 7.48
N ALA A 6 2.95 -2.49 6.87
CA ALA A 6 3.92 -3.34 7.54
C ALA A 6 5.15 -3.57 6.65
N ASN A 7 6.27 -3.95 7.26
CA ASN A 7 7.40 -4.50 6.52
C ASN A 7 7.09 -5.97 6.21
N SER A 8 7.34 -6.38 4.98
CA SER A 8 7.08 -7.74 4.49
C SER A 8 8.32 -8.26 3.76
N PHE A 9 8.70 -9.49 4.08
CA PHE A 9 9.80 -10.19 3.45
C PHE A 9 9.28 -11.54 2.99
N PRO A 10 9.05 -11.75 1.68
CA PRO A 10 8.61 -13.04 1.19
C PRO A 10 9.70 -14.08 1.48
N VAL A 11 9.28 -15.22 2.02
CA VAL A 11 10.15 -16.36 2.32
C VAL A 11 9.68 -17.52 1.47
N PHE A 12 10.60 -18.18 0.77
CA PHE A 12 10.33 -19.41 0.04
C PHE A 12 11.13 -20.55 0.67
N GLN A 13 10.52 -21.74 0.76
CA GLN A 13 11.14 -22.86 1.44
C GLN A 13 12.47 -23.25 0.76
N GLY A 14 13.57 -23.12 1.50
CA GLY A 14 14.92 -23.49 1.03
C GLY A 14 15.73 -22.38 0.36
N SER A 15 15.14 -21.20 0.13
CA SER A 15 15.86 -19.99 -0.27
C SER A 15 15.71 -18.90 0.80
N GLY A 16 16.69 -18.00 0.89
CA GLY A 16 16.77 -17.01 1.95
C GLY A 16 15.60 -16.02 1.99
N VAL A 17 15.74 -14.99 2.84
CA VAL A 17 14.80 -13.87 2.90
C VAL A 17 14.81 -13.14 1.55
N GLY A 18 13.64 -13.04 0.91
CA GLY A 18 13.48 -12.28 -0.34
C GLY A 18 13.56 -10.77 -0.13
N ASP A 19 13.31 -10.00 -1.19
CA ASP A 19 13.42 -8.55 -1.15
C ASP A 19 12.53 -7.92 -0.07
N HIS A 20 12.92 -6.74 0.41
CA HIS A 20 12.12 -6.01 1.38
C HIS A 20 10.96 -5.29 0.69
N TYR A 21 9.73 -5.61 1.09
CA TYR A 21 8.52 -4.94 0.64
C TYR A 21 7.86 -4.16 1.77
N VAL A 22 7.17 -3.09 1.40
CA VAL A 22 6.14 -2.47 2.21
C VAL A 22 4.81 -3.09 1.82
N GLU A 23 4.15 -3.70 2.79
CA GLU A 23 2.75 -4.13 2.68
C GLU A 23 1.81 -2.95 2.96
N VAL A 24 0.79 -2.77 2.13
CA VAL A 24 -0.37 -1.91 2.35
C VAL A 24 -1.60 -2.80 2.46
N MET A 25 -2.15 -2.91 3.67
CA MET A 25 -3.36 -3.69 3.93
C MET A 25 -4.57 -2.77 4.09
N ALA A 26 -5.58 -2.99 3.24
CA ALA A 26 -6.89 -2.37 3.34
C ALA A 26 -7.88 -3.33 3.98
N THR A 27 -8.48 -2.94 5.10
CA THR A 27 -9.52 -3.73 5.79
C THR A 27 -10.87 -3.04 5.71
N ASN A 28 -11.86 -3.71 5.13
CA ASN A 28 -13.23 -3.22 5.14
C ASN A 28 -13.83 -3.44 6.54
N ARG A 29 -13.97 -2.38 7.31
CA ARG A 29 -14.60 -2.42 8.65
C ARG A 29 -16.10 -2.07 8.63
N GLY A 30 -16.65 -1.78 7.45
CA GLY A 30 -18.06 -1.45 7.27
C GLY A 30 -18.94 -2.70 7.22
N ARG A 31 -20.24 -2.47 7.05
CA ARG A 31 -21.26 -3.53 6.93
C ARG A 31 -21.60 -3.89 5.48
N ALA A 32 -21.12 -3.11 4.51
CA ALA A 32 -21.37 -3.31 3.09
C ALA A 32 -20.06 -3.61 2.34
N ALA A 33 -20.15 -4.43 1.29
CA ALA A 33 -19.04 -4.67 0.37
C ALA A 33 -18.70 -3.38 -0.40
N THR A 34 -17.44 -3.26 -0.81
CA THR A 34 -16.96 -2.15 -1.64
C THR A 34 -15.94 -2.69 -2.63
N THR A 35 -15.68 -1.98 -3.73
CA THR A 35 -14.64 -2.36 -4.69
C THR A 35 -13.45 -1.45 -4.53
N VAL A 36 -12.27 -2.04 -4.35
CA VAL A 36 -10.99 -1.33 -4.47
C VAL A 36 -10.61 -1.30 -5.94
N GLU A 37 -10.35 -0.12 -6.48
CA GLU A 37 -10.01 0.08 -7.90
C GLU A 37 -8.53 0.36 -8.10
N SER A 38 -7.91 1.10 -7.17
CA SER A 38 -6.48 1.40 -7.21
C SER A 38 -5.94 1.59 -5.80
N TRP A 39 -4.62 1.61 -5.68
CA TRP A 39 -3.90 1.89 -4.45
C TRP A 39 -2.61 2.64 -4.77
N GLY A 40 -1.97 3.19 -3.75
CA GLY A 40 -0.66 3.83 -3.89
C GLY A 40 -0.20 4.54 -2.63
N ILE A 41 0.79 5.41 -2.78
CA ILE A 41 1.34 6.25 -1.71
C ILE A 41 1.28 7.71 -2.17
N GLU A 42 0.59 8.54 -1.41
CA GLU A 42 0.53 9.98 -1.66
C GLU A 42 1.63 10.70 -0.88
N LEU A 43 2.23 11.71 -1.53
CA LEU A 43 3.20 12.63 -0.95
C LEU A 43 2.50 13.97 -0.67
N PRO A 44 2.07 14.23 0.56
CA PRO A 44 1.24 15.40 0.84
C PRO A 44 1.95 16.72 0.58
N ALA A 45 3.28 16.76 0.75
CA ALA A 45 4.09 17.96 0.54
C ALA A 45 4.05 18.47 -0.90
N THR A 46 3.93 17.57 -1.88
CA THR A 46 3.91 17.92 -3.31
C THR A 46 2.54 17.69 -3.96
N ASN A 47 1.57 17.15 -3.21
CA ASN A 47 0.28 16.66 -3.72
C ASN A 47 0.44 15.64 -4.88
N GLU A 48 1.61 15.02 -4.98
CA GLU A 48 1.89 13.98 -5.97
C GLU A 48 1.45 12.62 -5.44
N THR A 49 1.01 11.76 -6.36
CA THR A 49 0.71 10.36 -6.05
C THR A 49 1.81 9.50 -6.65
N ALA A 50 2.58 8.81 -5.80
CA ALA A 50 3.43 7.72 -6.23
C ALA A 50 2.58 6.45 -6.33
N ILE A 51 2.31 6.01 -7.55
CA ILE A 51 1.79 4.67 -7.81
C ILE A 51 3.02 3.78 -8.05
N PRO A 52 3.18 2.68 -7.31
CA PRO A 52 4.30 1.76 -7.53
C PRO A 52 4.40 1.37 -8.99
N ALA A 53 5.57 1.53 -9.59
CA ALA A 53 5.80 1.15 -10.99
C ALA A 53 5.73 -0.37 -11.16
N THR A 54 6.12 -1.11 -10.12
CA THR A 54 6.08 -2.58 -10.08
C THR A 54 5.30 -3.04 -8.86
N GLN A 55 4.18 -3.73 -9.09
CA GLN A 55 3.41 -4.39 -8.04
C GLN A 55 3.94 -5.82 -7.86
N ALA A 56 4.08 -6.29 -6.61
CA ALA A 56 4.50 -7.67 -6.38
C ALA A 56 3.43 -8.65 -6.93
N PRO A 57 3.82 -9.78 -7.56
CA PRO A 57 2.88 -10.73 -8.18
C PRO A 57 1.81 -11.31 -7.24
N TRP A 58 2.09 -11.36 -5.93
CA TRP A 58 1.17 -11.85 -4.90
C TRP A 58 0.31 -10.76 -4.26
N SER A 59 0.36 -9.54 -4.79
CA SER A 59 -0.60 -8.51 -4.39
C SER A 59 -2.01 -8.87 -4.87
N THR A 60 -3.01 -8.35 -4.17
CA THR A 60 -4.42 -8.51 -4.56
C THR A 60 -4.64 -7.89 -5.95
N SER A 61 -5.17 -8.67 -6.89
CA SER A 61 -5.49 -8.20 -8.24
C SER A 61 -6.62 -7.16 -8.20
N LEU A 62 -6.50 -6.10 -8.98
CA LEU A 62 -7.48 -5.02 -9.06
C LEU A 62 -8.20 -4.98 -10.40
N PRO A 63 -9.49 -4.58 -10.46
CA PRO A 63 -10.33 -4.20 -9.32
C PRO A 63 -10.69 -5.40 -8.42
N HIS A 64 -10.84 -5.16 -7.11
CA HIS A 64 -11.13 -6.20 -6.13
C HIS A 64 -12.36 -5.86 -5.29
N ARG A 65 -13.38 -6.75 -5.30
CA ARG A 65 -14.52 -6.64 -4.38
C ARG A 65 -14.08 -7.08 -2.99
N LEU A 66 -14.15 -6.17 -2.04
CA LEU A 66 -13.77 -6.38 -0.65
C LEU A 66 -15.02 -6.51 0.24
N GLU A 67 -15.30 -7.73 0.66
CA GLU A 67 -16.42 -8.05 1.56
C GLU A 67 -16.30 -7.35 2.93
N PRO A 68 -17.42 -7.17 3.66
CA PRO A 68 -17.39 -6.74 5.05
C PRO A 68 -16.43 -7.59 5.88
N HIS A 69 -15.60 -6.94 6.69
CA HIS A 69 -14.62 -7.54 7.59
C HIS A 69 -13.44 -8.28 6.92
N SER A 70 -13.36 -8.30 5.60
CA SER A 70 -12.24 -8.86 4.83
C SER A 70 -11.11 -7.85 4.59
N ASN A 71 -9.96 -8.35 4.11
CA ASN A 71 -8.79 -7.55 3.77
C ASN A 71 -8.32 -7.78 2.31
N ALA A 72 -7.67 -6.76 1.76
CA ALA A 72 -6.86 -6.82 0.54
C ALA A 72 -5.47 -6.30 0.87
N THR A 73 -4.44 -6.95 0.34
CA THR A 73 -3.03 -6.61 0.58
C THR A 73 -2.32 -6.30 -0.73
N PHE A 74 -1.48 -5.28 -0.68
CA PHE A 74 -0.67 -4.83 -1.80
C PHE A 74 0.76 -4.61 -1.36
N TYR A 75 1.71 -4.78 -2.26
CA TYR A 75 3.13 -4.73 -1.93
C TYR A 75 3.89 -3.87 -2.94
N VAL A 76 4.79 -3.03 -2.41
CA VAL A 76 5.76 -2.22 -3.17
C VAL A 76 7.15 -2.47 -2.60
N LEU A 77 8.18 -2.45 -3.43
CA LEU A 77 9.57 -2.56 -2.98
C LEU A 77 9.92 -1.41 -2.04
N ALA A 78 10.51 -1.73 -0.89
CA ALA A 78 10.94 -0.73 0.08
C ALA A 78 11.96 0.25 -0.53
N ASP A 79 12.81 -0.21 -1.44
CA ASP A 79 13.81 0.63 -2.13
C ASP A 79 13.19 1.65 -3.08
N GLU A 80 12.04 1.35 -3.68
CA GLU A 80 11.28 2.32 -4.48
C GLU A 80 10.76 3.44 -3.58
N VAL A 81 10.21 3.08 -2.41
CA VAL A 81 9.74 4.07 -1.42
C VAL A 81 10.90 4.90 -0.87
N ARG A 82 12.04 4.29 -0.54
CA ARG A 82 13.25 5.00 -0.10
C ARG A 82 13.73 5.99 -1.16
N SER A 83 13.73 5.57 -2.43
CA SER A 83 14.14 6.43 -3.55
C SER A 83 13.23 7.65 -3.68
N ILE A 84 11.92 7.47 -3.57
CA ILE A 84 10.93 8.56 -3.56
C ILE A 84 11.20 9.54 -2.42
N VAL A 85 11.40 9.03 -1.20
CA VAL A 85 11.65 9.86 -0.01
C VAL A 85 12.94 10.67 -0.14
N ALA A 86 14.02 10.04 -0.63
CA ALA A 86 15.31 10.70 -0.87
C ALA A 86 15.21 11.83 -1.91
N GLN A 87 14.47 11.61 -3.00
CA GLN A 87 14.32 12.60 -4.07
C GLN A 87 13.41 13.77 -3.69
N LYS A 88 12.35 13.52 -2.91
CA LYS A 88 11.28 14.48 -2.66
C LYS A 88 11.41 15.23 -1.33
N ARG A 89 12.54 15.07 -0.62
CA ARG A 89 12.83 15.70 0.69
C ARG A 89 11.67 15.57 1.69
N THR A 90 11.02 14.40 1.70
CA THR A 90 9.94 14.08 2.65
C THR A 90 10.44 13.05 3.66
N THR A 91 9.62 12.64 4.62
CA THR A 91 9.94 11.56 5.55
C THR A 91 8.98 10.39 5.37
N PHE A 92 9.37 9.18 5.75
CA PHE A 92 8.49 8.01 5.71
C PHE A 92 7.20 8.20 6.52
N ARG A 93 7.22 9.06 7.55
CA ARG A 93 6.04 9.39 8.38
C ARG A 93 5.04 10.29 7.68
N ASP A 94 5.52 11.11 6.74
CA ASP A 94 4.67 12.06 6.00
C ASP A 94 3.93 11.38 4.85
N LEU A 95 4.42 10.23 4.38
CA LEU A 95 3.78 9.44 3.35
C LEU A 95 2.38 8.97 3.77
N ARG A 96 1.44 8.98 2.81
CA ARG A 96 0.05 8.55 3.04
C ARG A 96 -0.31 7.39 2.11
N PRO A 97 -0.16 6.12 2.55
CA PRO A 97 -0.65 4.99 1.77
C PRO A 97 -2.17 5.10 1.61
N PHE A 98 -2.72 4.76 0.45
CA PHE A 98 -4.15 4.85 0.21
C PHE A 98 -4.69 3.71 -0.67
N VAL A 99 -6.00 3.52 -0.61
CA VAL A 99 -6.78 2.83 -1.63
C VAL A 99 -7.86 3.76 -2.17
N ARG A 100 -8.15 3.66 -3.46
CA ARG A 100 -9.30 4.31 -4.11
C ARG A 100 -10.41 3.28 -4.27
N LEU A 101 -11.60 3.66 -3.82
CA LEU A 101 -12.80 2.85 -3.92
C LEU A 101 -13.58 3.19 -5.20
N SER A 102 -14.48 2.30 -5.62
CA SER A 102 -15.38 2.53 -6.77
C SER A 102 -16.34 3.71 -6.61
N THR A 103 -16.50 4.23 -5.39
CA THR A 103 -17.21 5.48 -5.12
C THR A 103 -16.38 6.73 -5.49
N GLY A 104 -15.14 6.56 -5.95
CA GLY A 104 -14.17 7.63 -6.17
C GLY A 104 -13.43 8.09 -4.91
N GLN A 105 -13.83 7.63 -3.72
CA GLN A 105 -13.22 8.01 -2.46
C GLN A 105 -11.81 7.40 -2.31
N LYS A 106 -10.82 8.22 -1.93
CA LYS A 106 -9.53 7.75 -1.41
C LYS A 106 -9.61 7.59 0.11
N VAL A 107 -9.14 6.46 0.62
CA VAL A 107 -9.01 6.20 2.05
C VAL A 107 -7.53 6.04 2.38
N TYR A 108 -7.06 6.83 3.33
CA TYR A 108 -5.65 6.95 3.68
C TYR A 108 -5.27 6.20 4.97
N GLY A 109 -4.05 5.70 5.02
CA GLY A 109 -3.32 5.30 6.22
C GLY A 109 -2.34 6.38 6.66
N ARG A 110 -1.45 6.03 7.60
CA ARG A 110 -0.48 6.97 8.17
C ARG A 110 0.91 6.38 8.10
N GLY A 111 1.81 7.08 7.40
CA GLY A 111 3.20 6.73 7.29
C GLY A 111 3.44 5.40 6.60
N VAL A 112 4.71 5.11 6.39
CA VAL A 112 5.24 3.85 5.91
C VAL A 112 6.31 3.39 6.90
N PRO A 113 6.40 2.10 7.28
CA PRO A 113 7.23 1.64 8.39
C PRO A 113 8.68 1.39 7.97
N LEU A 114 9.25 2.32 7.21
CA LEU A 114 10.66 2.34 6.86
C LEU A 114 11.37 3.32 7.81
N SER A 115 12.46 2.86 8.42
CA SER A 115 13.35 3.65 9.28
C SER A 115 14.54 4.16 8.49
#